data_AF-A0A498NB15-F1
#
_entry.id   AF-A0A498NB15-F1
#
_cell.length_a   1.000
_cell.length_b   1.000
_cell.length_c   1.000
_cell.angle_alpha   90.00
_cell.angle_beta   90.00
_cell.angle_gamma   90.00
#
_symmetry.space_group_name_H-M   'P 1'
#
loop_
_entity.id
_entity.type
_entity.pdbx_description
1 polymer ?
#
loop_
_entity_poly.entity_id
_entity_poly.type
_entity_poly.pdbx_seq_one_letter_code
_entity_poly.pdbx_strand_id
1 'polypeptide(L)'
;MSSFSRSAQIIKLAVYGMLPKNLTRRTMMQRLHLFPDDVLPEDILKNLTEELPQPREIPRKLSEYTQEERDAFPMLWTPPEDYRMK
;
A
#
# COMPACT_ATOMS: atom_id res chain seq x y z
N MET A 1 13.91 -5.32 -24.86
CA MET A 1 12.51 -5.32 -24.39
C MET A 1 12.51 -5.92 -23.00
N SER A 2 12.48 -5.06 -21.97
CA SER A 2 12.55 -5.47 -20.57
C SER A 2 11.34 -6.33 -20.20
N SER A 3 11.58 -7.49 -19.61
CA SER A 3 10.56 -8.35 -19.04
C SER A 3 9.79 -7.57 -17.97
N PHE A 4 8.57 -7.16 -18.27
CA PHE A 4 7.69 -6.55 -17.28
C PHE A 4 7.34 -7.64 -16.25
N SER A 5 7.77 -7.48 -15.01
CA SER A 5 7.37 -8.38 -13.92
C SER A 5 5.85 -8.39 -13.83
N ARG A 6 5.24 -9.58 -13.69
CA ARG A 6 3.77 -9.74 -13.65
C ARG A 6 3.12 -8.93 -12.51
N SER A 7 3.88 -8.55 -11.47
CA SER A 7 3.39 -7.80 -10.30
C SER A 7 2.80 -6.44 -10.66
N ALA A 8 3.41 -5.69 -11.59
CA ALA A 8 2.94 -4.36 -11.96
C ALA A 8 1.74 -4.37 -12.94
N GLN A 9 1.38 -5.53 -13.50
CA GLN A 9 0.37 -5.63 -14.56
C GLN A 9 -1.05 -5.34 -14.05
N ILE A 10 -1.35 -5.69 -12.79
CA ILE A 10 -2.68 -5.46 -12.18
C ILE A 10 -2.98 -3.97 -12.09
N ILE A 11 -2.05 -3.19 -11.55
CA ILE A 11 -2.17 -1.73 -11.43
C ILE A 11 -2.28 -1.09 -12.82
N LYS A 12 -1.44 -1.52 -13.76
CA LYS A 12 -1.49 -1.04 -15.15
C LYS A 12 -2.86 -1.24 -15.79
N LEU A 13 -3.47 -2.41 -15.61
CA LEU A 13 -4.80 -2.71 -16.15
C LEU A 13 -5.90 -1.91 -15.45
N ALA A 14 -5.83 -1.77 -14.12
CA ALA A 14 -6.78 -0.97 -13.35
C ALA A 14 -6.77 0.50 -13.81
N VAL A 15 -5.59 1.11 -13.90
CA VAL A 15 -5.44 2.50 -14.37
C VAL A 15 -5.91 2.64 -15.82
N TYR A 16 -5.50 1.73 -16.72
CA TYR A 16 -5.91 1.77 -18.12
C TYR A 16 -7.42 1.66 -18.31
N GLY A 17 -8.10 0.89 -17.46
CA GLY A 17 -9.56 0.74 -17.46
C GLY A 17 -10.30 1.99 -16.97
N MET A 18 -9.69 2.75 -16.05
CA MET A 18 -10.25 4.00 -15.50
C MET A 18 -10.03 5.22 -16.40
N LEU A 19 -9.04 5.19 -17.29
CA LEU A 19 -8.78 6.29 -18.23
C LEU A 19 -9.90 6.45 -19.28
N PRO A 20 -10.17 7.68 -19.76
CA PRO A 20 -11.13 7.93 -20.83
C PRO A 20 -10.86 7.09 -22.08
N LYS A 21 -11.92 6.59 -22.72
CA LYS A 21 -11.84 5.75 -23.93
C LYS A 21 -11.63 6.58 -25.20
N ASN A 22 -10.50 7.27 -25.28
CA ASN A 22 -10.14 8.11 -26.42
C ASN A 22 -8.66 7.90 -26.84
N LEU A 23 -8.20 8.67 -27.83
CA LEU A 23 -6.83 8.56 -28.36
C LEU A 23 -5.75 8.99 -27.36
N THR A 24 -6.07 9.85 -26.39
CA THR A 24 -5.09 10.35 -25.42
C THR A 24 -4.70 9.30 -24.37
N ARG A 25 -5.50 8.24 -24.22
CA ARG A 25 -5.25 7.14 -23.29
C ARG A 25 -3.87 6.51 -23.44
N ARG A 26 -3.38 6.31 -24.68
CA ARG A 26 -2.04 5.75 -24.90
C ARG A 26 -0.95 6.71 -24.44
N THR A 27 -1.10 8.00 -24.73
CA THR A 27 -0.18 9.05 -24.28
C THR A 27 -0.15 9.16 -22.75
N MET A 28 -1.30 9.08 -22.09
CA MET A 28 -1.38 9.08 -20.62
C MET A 28 -0.65 7.88 -20.01
N MET A 29 -0.80 6.68 -20.59
CA MET A 29 -0.08 5.49 -20.11
C MET A 29 1.44 5.55 -20.27
N GLN A 30 1.96 6.34 -21.21
CA GLN A 30 3.42 6.54 -21.34
C GLN A 30 4.01 7.39 -20.21
N ARG A 31 3.18 8.19 -19.53
CA ARG A 31 3.57 9.03 -18.37
C ARG A 31 3.42 8.30 -17.04
N LEU A 32 2.88 7.07 -17.06
CA LEU A 32 2.75 6.23 -15.87
C LEU A 32 4.01 5.39 -15.69
N HIS A 33 4.74 5.63 -14.60
CA HIS A 33 5.90 4.85 -14.22
C HIS A 33 5.52 3.88 -13.08
N LEU A 34 5.71 2.58 -13.28
CA LEU A 34 5.42 1.54 -12.29
C LEU A 34 6.70 0.76 -12.00
N PHE A 35 7.01 0.60 -10.71
CA PHE A 35 8.15 -0.17 -10.22
C PHE A 35 7.64 -1.32 -9.35
N PRO A 36 8.19 -2.55 -9.49
CA PRO A 36 7.76 -3.69 -8.70
C PRO A 36 8.21 -3.61 -7.24
N ASP A 37 9.33 -2.92 -7.01
CA ASP A 37 10.00 -2.77 -5.73
C ASP A 37 10.18 -1.27 -5.40
N ASP A 38 10.80 -0.97 -4.26
CA ASP A 38 11.03 0.37 -3.72
C ASP A 38 12.24 1.11 -4.34
N VAL A 39 12.90 0.50 -5.33
CA VAL A 39 14.07 1.08 -5.99
C VAL A 39 13.67 1.95 -7.19
N LEU A 40 13.88 3.25 -7.08
CA LEU A 40 13.60 4.23 -8.14
C LEU A 40 14.87 4.65 -8.92
N PRO A 41 14.82 4.78 -10.25
CA PRO A 41 15.88 5.38 -11.05
C PRO A 41 16.18 6.83 -10.63
N GLU A 42 17.45 7.24 -10.68
CA GLU A 42 17.89 8.57 -10.23
C GLU A 42 17.23 9.74 -10.96
N ASP A 43 16.98 9.59 -12.27
CA ASP A 43 16.37 10.60 -13.13
C ASP A 43 14.92 10.88 -12.74
N ILE A 44 14.19 9.86 -12.30
CA ILE A 44 12.82 10.01 -11.80
C ILE A 44 12.83 10.61 -10.39
N LEU A 45 13.72 10.13 -9.52
CA LEU A 45 13.82 10.58 -8.13
C LEU A 45 14.16 12.09 -8.03
N LYS A 46 15.02 12.61 -8.93
CA LYS A 46 15.38 14.04 -8.99
C LYS A 46 14.23 14.96 -9.41
N ASN A 47 13.15 14.41 -9.99
CA ASN A 47 12.02 15.16 -10.54
C ASN A 47 10.71 14.98 -9.73
N LEU A 48 10.76 14.34 -8.55
CA LEU A 48 9.60 14.20 -7.68
C LEU A 48 9.22 15.55 -7.06
N THR A 49 7.93 15.87 -7.07
CA THR A 49 7.40 17.13 -6.51
C THR A 49 6.65 16.90 -5.20
N GLU A 50 5.85 15.85 -5.13
CA GLU A 50 4.98 15.56 -3.99
C GLU A 50 4.83 14.04 -3.82
N GLU A 51 4.72 13.60 -2.57
CA GLU A 51 4.33 12.24 -2.21
C GLU A 51 2.85 12.23 -1.82
N LEU A 52 2.02 11.55 -2.62
CA LEU A 52 0.58 11.45 -2.35
C LEU A 52 0.34 10.53 -1.15
N PRO A 53 -0.56 10.89 -0.21
CA PRO A 53 -0.87 10.06 0.94
C PRO A 53 -1.50 8.73 0.50
N GLN A 54 -1.17 7.64 1.20
CA GLN A 54 -1.78 6.35 0.94
C GLN A 54 -3.30 6.44 1.23
N PRO A 55 -4.17 5.98 0.30
CA PRO A 55 -5.62 6.11 0.47
C PRO A 55 -6.17 5.22 1.59
N ARG A 56 -5.39 4.23 2.03
CA ARG A 56 -5.76 3.29 3.10
C ARG A 56 -4.71 3.34 4.19
N GLU A 57 -5.16 3.57 5.42
CA GLU A 57 -4.34 3.38 6.60
C GLU A 57 -4.12 1.88 6.84
N ILE A 58 -2.85 1.48 6.97
CA ILE A 58 -2.49 0.10 7.25
C ILE A 58 -2.67 -0.10 8.77
N PRO A 59 -3.59 -0.99 9.20
CA PRO A 59 -3.81 -1.22 10.62
C PRO A 59 -2.58 -1.86 11.25
N ARG A 60 -2.27 -1.45 12.48
CA ARG A 60 -1.16 -1.99 13.25
C ARG A 60 -1.45 -3.41 13.72
N LYS A 61 -0.45 -4.28 13.65
CA LYS A 61 -0.49 -5.62 14.27
C LYS A 61 -0.37 -5.50 15.78
N LEU A 62 -0.83 -6.52 16.53
CA LEU A 62 -0.71 -6.52 18.00
C LEU A 62 0.74 -6.32 18.47
N SER A 63 1.71 -6.88 17.76
CA SER A 63 3.15 -6.73 18.04
C SER A 63 3.71 -5.31 17.86
N GLU A 64 2.99 -4.44 17.15
CA GLU A 64 3.41 -3.07 16.83
C GLU A 64 2.91 -2.03 17.84
N TYR A 65 2.04 -2.44 18.78
CA TYR A 65 1.58 -1.57 19.88
C TYR A 65 2.62 -1.53 20.99
N THR A 66 2.83 -0.33 21.56
CA THR A 66 3.72 -0.17 22.72
C THR A 66 3.09 -0.78 23.97
N GLN A 67 3.91 -1.00 25.01
CA GLN A 67 3.39 -1.51 26.27
C GLN A 67 2.45 -0.49 26.93
N GLU A 68 2.73 0.83 26.81
CA GLU A 68 1.84 1.86 27.38
C GLU A 68 0.46 1.85 26.71
N GLU A 69 0.40 1.71 25.38
CA GLU A 69 -0.89 1.63 24.66
C GLU A 69 -1.72 0.42 25.08
N ARG A 70 -1.04 -0.70 25.35
CA ARG A 70 -1.69 -1.94 25.81
C ARG A 70 -2.24 -1.78 27.23
N ASP A 71 -1.44 -1.22 28.14
CA ASP A 71 -1.82 -1.04 29.54
C ASP A 71 -2.89 0.06 29.72
N ALA A 72 -2.90 1.07 28.84
CA ALA A 72 -3.93 2.09 28.81
C ALA A 72 -5.29 1.54 28.36
N PHE A 73 -5.32 0.45 27.59
CA PHE A 73 -6.57 -0.16 27.14
C PHE A 73 -7.18 -1.02 28.28
N PRO A 74 -8.41 -0.73 28.73
CA PRO A 74 -8.98 -1.41 29.87
C PRO A 74 -9.32 -2.88 29.55
N MET A 75 -9.15 -3.75 30.54
CA MET A 75 -9.62 -5.12 30.46
C MET A 75 -11.15 -5.14 30.48
N LEU A 76 -11.76 -5.68 29.41
CA LEU A 76 -13.21 -5.64 29.23
C LEU A 76 -13.96 -6.76 29.97
N TRP A 77 -13.27 -7.83 30.35
CA TRP A 77 -13.85 -8.96 31.05
C TRP A 77 -12.82 -9.61 31.96
N THR A 78 -13.27 -10.11 33.11
CA THR A 78 -12.40 -10.86 34.04
C THR A 78 -12.69 -12.34 33.89
N PRO A 79 -11.74 -13.16 33.43
CA PRO A 79 -11.94 -14.61 33.30
C PRO A 79 -12.14 -15.26 34.68
N PRO A 80 -13.06 -16.25 34.81
CA PRO A 80 -13.15 -17.08 36.02
C PRO A 80 -11.84 -17.85 36.28
N GLU A 81 -11.52 -18.12 37.54
CA GLU A 81 -10.27 -18.80 37.93
C GLU A 81 -10.14 -20.20 37.30
N ASP A 82 -11.25 -20.91 37.13
CA ASP A 82 -11.30 -22.25 36.52
C ASP A 82 -11.35 -22.23 34.99
N TYR A 83 -11.19 -21.06 34.36
CA TYR A 83 -11.32 -20.93 32.91
C TYR A 83 -10.12 -21.54 32.18
N ARG A 84 -10.34 -22.71 31.56
CA ARG A 84 -9.34 -23.34 30.69
C ARG A 84 -9.38 -22.70 29.30
N MET A 85 -8.41 -21.85 29.00
CA MET A 85 -8.11 -21.45 27.63
C MET A 85 -7.63 -22.69 26.85
N LYS A 86 -8.18 -22.91 25.66
CA LYS A 86 -7.79 -24.00 24.75
C LYS A 86 -6.66 -23.57 23.82
#